data_AF-G8BIL8-F1
#
_entry.id   AF-G8BIL8-F1
#
_cell.length_a   1.000
_cell.length_b   1.000
_cell.length_c   1.000
_cell.angle_alpha   90.00
_cell.angle_beta   90.00
_cell.angle_gamma   90.00
#
_symmetry.space_group_name_H-M   'P 1'
#
loop_
_entity.id
_entity.type
_entity.pdbx_description
1 polymer ?
#
loop_
_entity_poly.entity_id
_entity_poly.type
_entity_poly.pdbx_seq_one_letter_code
_entity_poly.pdbx_strand_id
1 'polypeptide(L)'
;MSLQMSLVFGTMIFQMITLLLFVLPLPLMVRSQIVTLYTKITTAQNFRIFLMFSITLMSLQFYDCIQRLEKYRRVQENDVLQGFVNYDKLASKFYSQRNLYLSGAILYLLMGIYTVASIVKKLVLKEKLYRELIAERDDGSKTGKSDDSEEIVKVKHLIELKQKDINALKKQLNGLQTAYDGLNKGEERSKGD
;
A
#
# COMPACT_ATOMS: atom_id res chain seq x y z
N MET A 1 3.43 -5.58 44.25
CA MET A 1 3.26 -4.53 43.22
C MET A 1 1.82 -4.04 43.28
N SER A 2 1.56 -2.74 43.20
CA SER A 2 0.17 -2.25 43.21
C SER A 2 -0.57 -2.74 41.96
N LEU A 3 -1.88 -3.01 42.09
CA LEU A 3 -2.75 -3.45 40.97
C LEU A 3 -2.62 -2.55 39.74
N GLN A 4 -2.46 -1.24 39.97
CA GLN A 4 -2.24 -0.24 38.93
C GLN A 4 -1.01 -0.55 38.07
N MET A 5 0.12 -0.96 38.68
CA MET A 5 1.35 -1.26 37.94
C MET A 5 1.21 -2.51 37.09
N SER A 6 0.50 -3.54 37.59
CA SER A 6 0.24 -4.75 36.82
C SER A 6 -0.67 -4.49 35.62
N LEU A 7 -1.67 -3.61 35.75
CA LEU A 7 -2.60 -3.25 34.67
C LEU A 7 -1.87 -2.49 33.55
N VAL A 8 -1.07 -1.49 33.92
CA VAL A 8 -0.26 -0.71 32.97
C VAL A 8 0.74 -1.61 32.24
N PHE A 9 1.41 -2.50 32.97
CA PHE A 9 2.34 -3.47 32.39
C PHE A 9 1.65 -4.46 31.45
N GLY A 10 0.50 -5.00 31.83
CA GLY A 10 -0.31 -5.88 30.97
C GLY A 10 -0.75 -5.20 29.68
N THR A 11 -1.12 -3.92 29.76
CA THR A 11 -1.49 -3.11 28.59
C THR A 11 -0.30 -2.94 27.64
N MET A 12 0.91 -2.69 28.17
CA MET A 12 2.13 -2.59 27.39
C MET A 12 2.46 -3.92 26.69
N ILE A 13 2.37 -5.06 27.38
CA ILE A 13 2.61 -6.37 26.80
C ILE A 13 1.61 -6.64 25.66
N PHE A 14 0.33 -6.35 25.90
CA PHE A 14 -0.72 -6.50 24.88
C PHE A 14 -0.41 -5.67 23.63
N GLN A 15 0.03 -4.42 23.79
CA GLN A 15 0.45 -3.57 22.68
C GLN A 15 1.67 -4.13 21.94
N MET A 16 2.68 -4.63 22.66
CA MET A 16 3.87 -5.25 22.07
C MET A 16 3.52 -6.46 21.22
N ILE A 17 2.70 -7.36 21.74
CA ILE A 17 2.23 -8.56 21.01
C ILE A 17 1.45 -8.15 19.76
N THR A 18 0.56 -7.16 19.89
CA THR A 18 -0.24 -6.64 18.78
C THR A 18 0.66 -6.07 17.69
N LEU A 19 1.65 -5.24 18.06
CA LEU A 19 2.58 -4.64 17.10
C LEU A 19 3.44 -5.71 16.42
N LEU A 20 3.94 -6.69 17.17
CA LEU A 20 4.70 -7.82 16.61
C LEU A 20 3.88 -8.61 15.60
N LEU A 21 2.60 -8.89 15.90
CA LEU A 21 1.68 -9.55 14.98
C LEU A 21 1.51 -8.78 13.66
N PHE A 22 1.49 -7.45 13.71
CA PHE A 22 1.36 -6.60 12.53
C PHE A 22 2.66 -6.48 11.71
N VAL A 23 3.83 -6.49 12.36
CA VAL A 23 5.13 -6.35 11.70
C VAL A 23 5.55 -7.63 10.97
N LEU A 24 5.12 -8.78 11.46
CA LEU A 24 5.56 -10.08 10.94
C LEU A 24 5.12 -10.26 9.45
N PRO A 25 5.98 -10.86 8.59
CA PRO A 25 5.65 -11.14 7.21
C PRO A 25 4.67 -12.33 7.11
N LEU A 26 3.39 -12.09 7.43
CA LEU A 26 2.34 -13.10 7.29
C LEU A 26 1.82 -13.22 5.84
N PRO A 27 1.34 -14.41 5.44
CA PRO A 27 0.64 -14.59 4.18
C PRO A 27 -0.63 -13.75 4.12
N LEU A 28 -1.04 -13.42 2.90
CA LEU A 28 -2.08 -12.43 2.60
C LEU A 28 -3.45 -12.74 3.18
N MET A 29 -3.81 -14.02 3.19
CA MET A 29 -5.07 -14.49 3.75
C MET A 29 -5.17 -14.08 5.23
N VAL A 30 -4.10 -14.33 5.98
CA VAL A 30 -4.03 -14.01 7.41
C VAL A 30 -3.92 -12.51 7.62
N ARG A 31 -3.11 -11.79 6.83
CA ARG A 31 -3.03 -10.32 6.89
C ARG A 31 -4.39 -9.65 6.64
N SER A 32 -5.14 -10.12 5.64
CA SER A 32 -6.47 -9.57 5.37
C SER A 32 -7.42 -9.82 6.54
N GLN A 33 -7.38 -11.00 7.16
CA GLN A 33 -8.21 -11.29 8.33
C GLN A 33 -7.85 -10.40 9.53
N ILE A 34 -6.55 -10.24 9.82
CA ILE A 34 -6.08 -9.36 10.92
C ILE A 34 -6.50 -7.91 10.68
N VAL A 35 -6.34 -7.40 9.45
CA VAL A 35 -6.74 -6.03 9.10
C VAL A 35 -8.27 -5.88 9.19
N THR A 36 -9.06 -6.85 8.71
CA THR A 36 -10.52 -6.80 8.82
C THR A 36 -10.98 -6.85 10.28
N LEU A 37 -10.36 -7.69 11.12
CA LEU A 37 -10.64 -7.75 12.55
C LEU A 37 -10.28 -6.43 13.25
N TYR A 38 -9.07 -5.93 13.00
CA TYR A 38 -8.61 -4.66 13.56
C TYR A 38 -9.53 -3.52 13.16
N THR A 39 -9.85 -3.38 11.87
CA THR A 39 -10.75 -2.34 11.39
C THR A 39 -12.15 -2.47 11.98
N LYS A 40 -12.69 -3.68 12.13
CA LYS A 40 -13.98 -3.91 12.79
C LYS A 40 -13.97 -3.42 14.25
N ILE A 41 -12.92 -3.77 15.00
CA ILE A 41 -12.77 -3.35 16.40
C ILE A 41 -12.58 -1.83 16.51
N THR A 42 -11.70 -1.24 15.69
CA THR A 42 -11.41 0.21 15.76
C THR A 42 -12.51 1.09 15.20
N THR A 43 -13.37 0.56 14.33
CA THR A 43 -14.51 1.30 13.76
C THR A 43 -15.67 1.39 14.74
N ALA A 44 -15.76 0.47 15.71
CA ALA A 44 -16.79 0.54 16.74
C ALA A 44 -16.67 1.85 17.54
N GLN A 45 -17.75 2.63 17.58
CA GLN A 45 -17.78 3.95 18.22
C GLN A 45 -17.38 3.89 19.69
N ASN A 46 -17.92 2.91 20.43
CA ASN A 46 -17.61 2.72 21.86
C ASN A 46 -16.12 2.49 22.09
N PHE A 47 -15.49 1.69 21.22
CA PHE A 47 -14.07 1.38 21.32
C PHE A 47 -13.20 2.59 20.96
N ARG A 48 -13.60 3.38 19.95
CA ARG A 48 -12.90 4.62 19.59
C ARG A 48 -12.93 5.65 20.71
N ILE A 49 -14.07 5.82 21.36
CA ILE A 49 -14.21 6.72 22.53
C ILE A 49 -13.32 6.23 23.66
N PHE A 50 -13.36 4.93 23.97
CA PHE A 50 -12.49 4.32 24.98
C PHE A 50 -11.00 4.53 24.69
N LEU A 51 -10.57 4.35 23.44
CA LEU A 51 -9.19 4.60 23.01
C LEU A 51 -8.79 6.06 23.18
N MET A 52 -9.63 7.01 22.72
CA MET A 52 -9.35 8.44 22.88
C MET A 52 -9.23 8.83 24.35
N PHE A 53 -10.15 8.36 25.18
CA PHE A 53 -10.12 8.59 26.62
C PHE A 53 -8.84 8.02 27.26
N SER A 54 -8.46 6.78 26.92
CA SER A 54 -7.25 6.13 27.41
C SER A 54 -5.97 6.87 26.99
N ILE A 55 -5.90 7.34 25.74
CA ILE A 55 -4.78 8.17 25.25
C ILE A 55 -4.66 9.45 26.07
N THR A 56 -5.77 10.16 26.28
CA THR A 56 -5.77 11.41 27.05
C THR A 56 -5.31 11.18 28.49
N LEU A 57 -5.79 10.13 29.16
CA LEU A 57 -5.34 9.79 30.52
C LEU A 57 -3.85 9.44 30.57
N MET A 58 -3.36 8.63 29.64
CA MET A 58 -1.94 8.27 29.58
C MET A 58 -1.05 9.49 29.29
N SER A 59 -1.54 10.42 28.46
CA SER A 59 -0.82 11.67 28.15
C SER A 59 -0.78 12.60 29.36
N LEU A 60 -1.87 12.71 30.12
CA LEU A 60 -1.91 13.45 31.37
C LEU A 60 -0.96 12.85 32.41
N GLN A 61 -0.97 11.52 32.56
CA GLN A 61 -0.06 10.80 33.46
C GLN A 61 1.41 10.99 33.05
N PHE A 62 1.70 10.97 31.76
CA PHE A 62 3.02 11.23 31.22
C PHE A 62 3.49 12.65 31.56
N TYR A 63 2.62 13.66 31.35
CA TYR A 63 2.92 15.06 31.68
C TYR A 63 3.13 15.28 33.18
N ASP A 64 2.27 14.70 34.02
CA ASP A 64 2.41 14.73 35.48
C ASP A 64 3.74 14.12 35.94
N CYS A 65 4.17 13.01 35.32
CA CYS A 65 5.48 12.41 35.61
C CYS A 65 6.65 13.33 35.21
N ILE A 66 6.56 14.04 34.08
CA ILE A 66 7.57 15.03 33.68
C ILE A 66 7.65 16.15 34.71
N GLN A 67 6.51 16.75 35.06
CA GLN A 67 6.46 17.87 35.99
C GLN A 67 7.01 17.49 37.37
N ARG A 68 6.68 16.29 37.87
CA ARG A 68 7.25 15.76 39.12
C ARG A 68 8.75 15.57 39.01
N LEU A 69 9.25 15.01 37.91
CA LEU A 69 10.67 14.78 37.72
C LEU A 69 11.47 16.08 37.66
N GLU A 70 10.94 17.12 37.02
CA GLU A 70 11.54 18.45 37.01
C GLU A 70 11.60 19.08 38.40
N LYS A 71 10.52 18.95 39.18
CA LYS A 71 10.49 19.41 40.57
C LYS A 71 11.58 18.71 41.40
N TYR A 72 11.73 17.39 41.26
CA TYR A 72 12.78 16.65 41.95
C TYR A 72 14.18 17.06 41.50
N ARG A 73 14.40 17.41 40.23
CA ARG A 73 15.69 17.90 39.74
C ARG A 73 16.09 19.21 40.42
N ARG A 74 15.16 20.18 40.50
CA ARG A 74 15.42 21.47 41.17
C ARG A 74 15.68 21.31 42.67
N VAL A 75 14.94 20.42 43.35
CA VAL A 75 15.14 20.16 44.79
C VAL A 75 16.46 19.43 45.05
N GLN A 76 16.85 18.49 44.19
CA GLN A 76 18.10 17.75 44.34
C GLN A 76 19.33 18.65 44.24
N GLU A 77 19.32 19.65 43.35
CA GLU A 77 20.40 20.64 43.23
C GLU A 77 20.62 21.41 44.55
N ASN A 78 19.54 21.75 45.25
CA ASN A 78 19.58 22.42 46.56
C ASN A 78 19.96 21.48 47.72
N ASP A 79 19.46 20.23 47.73
CA ASP A 79 19.79 19.24 48.78
C ASP A 79 21.27 18.79 48.71
N VAL A 80 21.88 18.72 47.52
CA VAL A 80 23.31 18.39 47.35
C VAL A 80 24.22 19.47 47.93
N LEU A 81 23.83 20.75 47.79
CA LEU A 81 24.50 21.88 48.44
C LEU A 81 24.43 21.82 49.97
N GLN A 82 23.44 21.12 50.52
CA GLN A 82 23.17 21.05 51.97
C GLN A 82 23.62 19.74 52.62
N GLY A 83 24.15 18.77 51.85
CA GLY A 83 24.74 17.52 52.35
C GLY A 83 23.77 16.47 52.91
N PHE A 84 22.44 16.69 52.82
CA PHE A 84 21.43 15.75 53.33
C PHE A 84 20.81 14.91 52.20
N VAL A 85 21.05 13.59 52.22
CA VAL A 85 20.40 12.64 51.29
C VAL A 85 19.12 12.10 51.92
N ASN A 86 17.97 12.57 51.44
CA ASN A 86 16.67 12.07 51.86
C ASN A 86 16.27 10.82 51.05
N TYR A 87 16.36 9.64 51.65
CA TYR A 87 16.06 8.36 51.00
C TYR A 87 14.62 8.28 50.44
N ASP A 88 13.64 8.86 51.13
CA ASP A 88 12.23 8.89 50.67
C ASP A 88 12.03 9.71 49.39
N LYS A 89 12.76 10.84 49.27
CA LYS A 89 12.75 11.66 48.05
C LYS A 89 13.38 10.90 46.89
N LEU A 90 14.45 10.14 47.17
CA LEU A 90 15.12 9.31 46.19
C LEU A 90 14.20 8.19 45.68
N ALA A 91 13.52 7.49 46.59
CA ALA A 91 12.53 6.47 46.23
C ALA A 91 11.39 7.05 45.38
N SER A 92 10.84 8.21 45.77
CA SER A 92 9.77 8.89 45.04
C SER A 92 10.20 9.34 43.63
N LYS A 93 11.47 9.74 43.47
CA LYS A 93 12.09 10.02 42.18
C LYS A 93 12.15 8.77 41.31
N PHE A 94 12.63 7.65 41.84
CA PHE A 94 12.67 6.38 41.09
C PHE A 94 11.29 5.91 40.65
N TYR A 95 10.26 6.05 41.50
CA TYR A 95 8.88 5.73 41.11
C TYR A 95 8.36 6.62 39.98
N SER A 96 8.66 7.91 40.03
CA SER A 96 8.25 8.86 38.98
C SER A 96 8.98 8.60 37.66
N GLN A 97 10.29 8.30 37.71
CA GLN A 97 11.07 7.88 36.54
C GLN A 97 10.51 6.60 35.94
N ARG A 98 10.13 5.63 36.79
CA ARG A 98 9.53 4.39 36.33
C ARG A 98 8.23 4.61 35.56
N ASN A 99 7.33 5.34 36.17
CA ASN A 99 6.02 5.58 35.61
C ASN A 99 6.10 6.43 34.33
N LEU A 100 7.10 7.31 34.24
CA LEU A 100 7.38 8.11 33.04
C LEU A 100 7.75 7.21 31.85
N TYR A 101 8.73 6.31 31.98
CA TYR A 101 9.11 5.45 30.86
C TYR A 101 8.00 4.50 30.47
N LEU A 102 7.23 4.01 31.44
CA LEU A 102 6.15 3.05 31.20
C LEU A 102 4.99 3.71 30.45
N SER A 103 4.55 4.89 30.88
CA SER A 103 3.52 5.68 30.20
C SER A 103 3.98 6.16 28.81
N GLY A 104 5.23 6.61 28.69
CA GLY A 104 5.82 7.00 27.40
C GLY A 104 5.90 5.84 26.41
N ALA A 105 6.30 4.65 26.87
CA ALA A 105 6.33 3.44 26.04
C ALA A 105 4.94 3.06 25.53
N ILE A 106 3.91 3.13 26.38
CA ILE A 106 2.52 2.83 25.99
C ILE A 106 2.00 3.79 24.92
N LEU A 107 2.26 5.09 25.08
CA LEU A 107 1.88 6.10 24.10
C LEU A 107 2.61 5.88 22.76
N TYR A 108 3.91 5.62 22.83
CA TYR A 108 4.73 5.32 21.66
C TYR A 108 4.24 4.09 20.91
N LEU A 109 3.98 2.98 21.62
CA LEU A 109 3.49 1.74 21.02
C LEU A 109 2.12 1.93 20.38
N LEU A 110 1.24 2.73 20.98
CA LEU A 110 -0.07 3.01 20.41
C LEU A 110 0.04 3.75 19.06
N MET A 111 0.94 4.74 18.99
CA MET A 111 1.25 5.43 17.73
C MET A 111 1.88 4.47 16.70
N GLY A 112 2.76 3.58 17.14
CA GLY A 112 3.37 2.53 16.33
C GLY A 112 2.32 1.59 15.73
N ILE A 113 1.40 1.07 16.55
CA ILE A 113 0.31 0.20 16.12
C ILE A 113 -0.55 0.91 15.08
N TYR A 114 -0.94 2.17 15.31
CA TYR A 114 -1.73 2.94 14.34
C TYR A 114 -1.02 3.07 12.98
N THR A 115 0.28 3.37 13.02
CA THR A 115 1.11 3.55 11.82
C THR A 115 1.25 2.24 11.05
N VAL A 116 1.66 1.17 11.73
CA VAL A 116 1.86 -0.16 11.11
C VAL A 116 0.55 -0.77 10.65
N ALA A 117 -0.56 -0.56 11.35
CA ALA A 117 -1.87 -1.01 10.89
C ALA A 117 -2.33 -0.28 9.61
N SER A 118 -2.05 1.03 9.51
CA SER A 118 -2.38 1.85 8.33
C SER A 118 -1.56 1.45 7.09
N ILE A 119 -0.23 1.49 7.20
CA ILE A 119 0.67 0.39 6.83
C ILE A 119 0.10 -0.78 6.02
N VAL A 120 -0.12 -1.86 6.79
CA VAL A 120 -0.59 -3.16 6.33
C VAL A 120 -1.95 -3.05 5.65
N LYS A 121 -2.86 -2.18 6.10
CA LYS A 121 -4.15 -1.96 5.44
C LYS A 121 -3.97 -1.48 4.00
N LYS A 122 -3.09 -0.50 3.76
CA LYS A 122 -2.80 -0.01 2.40
C LYS A 122 -2.14 -1.10 1.55
N LEU A 123 -1.22 -1.87 2.12
CA LEU A 123 -0.56 -2.98 1.43
C LEU A 123 -1.59 -4.03 0.97
N VAL A 124 -2.44 -4.51 1.86
CA VAL A 124 -3.48 -5.51 1.55
C VAL A 124 -4.44 -4.99 0.47
N LEU A 125 -4.84 -3.71 0.52
CA LEU A 125 -5.71 -3.13 -0.51
C LEU A 125 -5.04 -3.08 -1.88
N LYS A 126 -3.77 -2.65 -1.93
CA LYS A 126 -3.01 -2.57 -3.19
C LYS A 126 -2.79 -3.95 -3.80
N GLU A 127 -2.56 -4.95 -2.98
CA GLU A 127 -2.37 -6.31 -3.45
C GLU A 127 -3.66 -6.98 -3.95
N LYS A 128 -4.81 -6.68 -3.33
CA LYS A 128 -6.12 -7.11 -3.86
C LYS A 128 -6.39 -6.51 -5.23
N LEU A 129 -6.21 -5.20 -5.38
CA LEU A 129 -6.35 -4.51 -6.68
C LEU A 129 -5.40 -5.08 -7.73
N TYR A 130 -4.14 -5.39 -7.35
CA TYR A 130 -3.18 -5.98 -8.27
C TYR A 130 -3.62 -7.37 -8.75
N ARG A 131 -4.18 -8.21 -7.87
CA ARG A 131 -4.72 -9.53 -8.25
C ARG A 131 -5.96 -9.43 -9.13
N GLU A 132 -6.84 -8.47 -8.86
CA GLU A 132 -8.02 -8.18 -9.69
C GLU A 132 -7.61 -7.76 -11.10
N LEU A 133 -6.65 -6.84 -11.24
CA LEU A 133 -6.12 -6.41 -12.54
C LEU A 133 -5.45 -7.56 -13.33
N ILE A 134 -4.75 -8.47 -12.64
CA ILE A 134 -4.18 -9.66 -13.30
C ILE A 134 -5.29 -10.62 -13.75
N ALA A 135 -6.31 -10.83 -12.91
CA ALA A 135 -7.43 -11.69 -13.25
C ALA A 135 -8.22 -11.13 -14.44
N GLU A 136 -8.47 -9.82 -14.48
CA GLU A 136 -9.13 -9.14 -15.60
C GLU A 136 -8.31 -9.24 -16.89
N ARG A 137 -6.97 -9.18 -16.79
CA ARG A 137 -6.08 -9.40 -17.95
C ARG A 137 -6.09 -10.85 -18.44
N ASP A 138 -6.17 -11.83 -17.54
CA ASP A 138 -6.24 -13.27 -17.91
C ASP A 138 -7.63 -13.64 -18.46
N ASP A 139 -8.70 -13.03 -17.95
CA ASP A 139 -10.07 -13.25 -18.43
C ASP A 139 -10.36 -12.48 -19.73
N GLY A 140 -9.76 -11.29 -19.89
CA GLY A 140 -9.65 -10.58 -21.17
C GLY A 140 -8.80 -11.35 -22.19
N SER A 141 -7.83 -12.16 -21.77
CA SER A 141 -7.11 -13.10 -22.65
C SER A 141 -7.94 -14.32 -23.05
N LYS A 142 -8.97 -14.70 -22.28
CA LYS A 142 -9.88 -15.82 -22.62
C LYS A 142 -11.08 -15.37 -23.44
N THR A 143 -11.56 -14.16 -23.21
CA THR A 143 -12.67 -13.55 -23.98
C THR A 143 -12.19 -12.81 -25.23
N GLY A 144 -10.96 -12.28 -25.24
CA GLY A 144 -10.35 -11.62 -26.40
C GLY A 144 -9.77 -12.60 -27.44
N LYS A 145 -9.49 -13.87 -27.08
CA LYS A 145 -8.97 -14.83 -28.07
C LYS A 145 -10.01 -15.32 -29.08
N SER A 146 -11.31 -15.23 -28.80
CA SER A 146 -12.35 -15.60 -29.76
C SER A 146 -12.70 -14.47 -30.73
N ASP A 147 -12.79 -13.24 -30.24
CA ASP A 147 -13.20 -12.08 -31.07
C ASP A 147 -12.04 -11.55 -31.92
N ASP A 148 -10.86 -11.40 -31.31
CA ASP A 148 -9.65 -10.96 -32.01
C ASP A 148 -9.20 -12.02 -33.04
N SER A 149 -9.45 -13.32 -32.79
CA SER A 149 -9.15 -14.36 -33.79
C SER A 149 -10.11 -14.33 -34.98
N GLU A 150 -11.39 -13.99 -34.81
CA GLU A 150 -12.31 -13.81 -35.93
C GLU A 150 -11.99 -12.55 -36.73
N GLU A 151 -11.71 -11.43 -36.06
CA GLU A 151 -11.34 -10.18 -36.72
C GLU A 151 -10.00 -10.30 -37.45
N ILE A 152 -9.00 -10.96 -36.85
CA ILE A 152 -7.71 -11.23 -37.51
C ILE A 152 -7.89 -12.14 -38.74
N VAL A 153 -8.78 -13.13 -38.68
CA VAL A 153 -9.06 -14.00 -39.84
C VAL A 153 -9.78 -13.23 -40.95
N LYS A 154 -10.77 -12.38 -40.61
CA LYS A 154 -11.46 -11.50 -41.57
C LYS A 154 -10.49 -10.52 -42.22
N VAL A 155 -9.61 -9.89 -41.44
CA VAL A 155 -8.60 -8.94 -41.92
C VAL A 155 -7.56 -9.63 -42.81
N LYS A 156 -7.08 -10.83 -42.44
CA LYS A 156 -6.16 -11.61 -43.29
C LYS A 156 -6.78 -11.99 -44.63
N HIS A 157 -8.04 -12.43 -44.63
CA HIS A 157 -8.76 -12.76 -45.87
C HIS A 157 -8.94 -11.53 -46.77
N LEU A 158 -9.22 -10.37 -46.17
CA LEU A 158 -9.39 -9.10 -46.88
C LEU A 158 -8.06 -8.61 -47.50
N ILE A 159 -6.94 -8.81 -46.81
CA ILE A 159 -5.60 -8.54 -47.35
C ILE A 159 -5.31 -9.46 -48.56
N GLU A 160 -5.64 -10.75 -48.47
CA GLU A 160 -5.41 -11.69 -49.58
C GLU A 160 -6.24 -11.34 -50.83
N LEU A 161 -7.51 -10.97 -50.65
CA LEU A 161 -8.37 -10.48 -51.72
C LEU A 161 -7.79 -9.22 -52.38
N LYS A 162 -7.41 -8.22 -51.57
CA LYS A 162 -6.80 -6.98 -52.08
C LYS A 162 -5.50 -7.26 -52.83
N GLN A 163 -4.70 -8.22 -52.38
CA GLN A 163 -3.47 -8.60 -53.07
C GLN A 163 -3.74 -9.26 -54.43
N LYS A 164 -4.78 -10.10 -54.53
CA LYS A 164 -5.23 -10.68 -55.81
C LYS A 164 -5.73 -9.60 -56.77
N ASP A 165 -6.53 -8.65 -56.28
CA ASP A 165 -7.01 -7.51 -57.08
C ASP A 165 -5.86 -6.65 -57.61
N ILE A 166 -4.88 -6.32 -56.75
CA ILE A 166 -3.69 -5.57 -57.16
C ILE A 166 -2.91 -6.31 -58.25
N ASN A 167 -2.76 -7.63 -58.14
CA ASN A 167 -2.07 -8.43 -59.15
C ASN A 167 -2.85 -8.50 -60.47
N ALA A 168 -4.18 -8.61 -60.41
CA ALA A 168 -5.03 -8.58 -61.58
C ALA A 168 -4.96 -7.20 -62.29
N LEU A 169 -5.02 -6.10 -61.53
CA LEU A 169 -4.87 -4.74 -62.04
C LEU A 169 -3.49 -4.52 -62.67
N LYS A 170 -2.41 -5.00 -62.04
CA LYS A 170 -1.07 -4.97 -62.65
C LYS A 170 -1.02 -5.73 -63.97
N LYS A 171 -1.66 -6.90 -64.06
CA LYS A 171 -1.71 -7.67 -65.30
C LYS A 171 -2.50 -6.95 -66.40
N GLN A 172 -3.62 -6.32 -66.05
CA GLN A 172 -4.40 -5.49 -66.97
C GLN A 172 -3.61 -4.27 -67.45
N LEU A 173 -2.89 -3.59 -66.54
CA LEU A 173 -2.06 -2.43 -66.88
C LEU A 173 -0.90 -2.82 -67.80
N ASN A 174 -0.22 -3.94 -67.54
CA ASN A 174 0.82 -4.46 -68.42
C ASN A 174 0.26 -4.85 -69.80
N GLY A 175 -0.93 -5.46 -69.84
CA GLY A 175 -1.63 -5.78 -71.10
C GLY A 175 -1.97 -4.51 -71.89
N LEU A 176 -2.46 -3.47 -71.22
CA LEU A 176 -2.78 -2.18 -71.81
C LEU A 176 -1.52 -1.46 -72.31
N GLN A 177 -0.44 -1.46 -71.53
CA GLN A 177 0.84 -0.88 -71.91
C GLN A 177 1.43 -1.59 -73.13
N THR A 178 1.36 -2.92 -73.18
CA THR A 178 1.80 -3.70 -74.35
C THR A 178 0.96 -3.38 -75.58
N ALA A 179 -0.36 -3.21 -75.43
CA ALA A 179 -1.25 -2.82 -76.52
C ALA A 179 -0.96 -1.38 -77.01
N TYR A 180 -0.69 -0.45 -76.10
CA TYR A 180 -0.31 0.92 -76.42
C TYR A 180 1.05 0.99 -77.13
N ASP A 181 2.06 0.28 -76.63
CA ASP A 181 3.38 0.18 -77.27
C ASP A 181 3.29 -0.49 -78.66
N GLY A 182 2.35 -1.43 -78.83
CA GLY A 182 2.04 -2.06 -80.11
C GLY A 182 1.39 -1.12 -81.12
N LEU A 183 0.50 -0.23 -80.67
CA LEU A 183 -0.09 0.82 -81.50
C LEU A 183 0.96 1.86 -81.95
N ASN A 184 1.91 2.19 -81.07
CA ASN A 184 2.97 3.15 -81.38
C ASN A 184 3.97 2.63 -82.44
N LYS A 185 4.16 1.31 -82.53
CA LYS A 185 4.97 0.67 -83.60
C LYS A 185 4.22 0.55 -84.93
N GLY A 186 2.89 0.67 -84.94
CA GLY A 186 2.05 0.57 -86.12
C GLY A 186 1.94 1.86 -86.94
N GLU A 187 2.45 2.98 -86.42
CA GLU A 187 2.35 4.31 -87.07
C GLU A 187 3.67 4.85 -87.65
N GLU A 188 4.72 4.03 -87.80
CA GLU A 188 5.78 4.33 -88.78
C GLU A 188 5.31 3.99 -90.19
N ARG A 189 4.25 4.68 -90.66
CA ARG A 189 3.95 4.74 -92.10
C ARG A 189 5.01 5.61 -92.76
N SER A 190 5.96 4.94 -93.41
CA SER A 190 6.87 5.51 -94.40
C SER A 190 6.13 6.49 -95.32
N LYS A 191 6.49 7.77 -95.21
CA LYS A 191 6.34 8.73 -96.30
C LYS A 191 7.63 8.66 -97.11
N GLY A 192 7.60 8.02 -98.27
CA GLY A 192 8.73 7.97 -99.18
C GLY A 192 8.50 6.99 -100.34
N ASP A 193 8.22 7.60 -101.50
CA ASP A 193 8.24 7.14 -102.90
C ASP A 193 7.23 6.06 -103.38
#